data_AF-A0A3S4J150-F1
#
_entry.id   AF-A0A3S4J150-F1
#
_cell.length_a   1.000
_cell.length_b   1.000
_cell.length_c   1.000
_cell.angle_alpha   90.00
_cell.angle_beta   90.00
_cell.angle_gamma   90.00
#
_symmetry.space_group_name_H-M   'P 1'
#
loop_
_entity.id
_entity.type
_entity.pdbx_description
1 polymer ?
#
loop_
_entity_poly.entity_id
_entity_poly.type
_entity_poly.pdbx_seq_one_letter_code
_entity_poly.pdbx_strand_id
1 'polypeptide(L)' 'MREAIHFAHANSFPGSVYGKMLGKLAEGRDVGYLDTIGHDPDYPVTDCWPYLVDESIRFMETRYRGRSSASAIRSAVS' A
#
# COMPACT_ATOMS: atom_id res chain seq x y z
N MET A 1 -6.33 19.47 3.62
CA MET A 1 -5.73 18.11 3.72
C MET A 1 -6.58 17.18 2.88
N ARG A 2 -5.99 16.34 2.01
CA ARG A 2 -6.74 15.33 1.22
C ARG A 2 -6.69 14.00 1.94
N GLU A 3 -7.79 13.25 1.92
CA GLU A 3 -7.85 11.89 2.44
C GLU A 3 -6.90 10.99 1.65
N ALA A 4 -6.12 10.16 2.35
CA ALA A 4 -5.21 9.20 1.72
C ALA A 4 -5.91 7.85 1.58
N ILE A 5 -5.81 7.24 0.40
CA ILE A 5 -6.22 5.87 0.14
C ILE A 5 -5.00 5.09 -0.34
N HIS A 6 -4.72 3.98 0.35
CA HIS A 6 -3.79 2.98 -0.13
C HIS A 6 -4.57 1.82 -0.76
N PHE A 7 -4.28 1.52 -2.02
CA PHE A 7 -4.88 0.39 -2.75
C PHE A 7 -3.88 -0.77 -2.79
N ALA A 8 -4.33 -1.93 -2.29
CA ALA A 8 -3.64 -3.19 -2.45
C ALA A 8 -4.29 -3.99 -3.58
N HIS A 9 -3.49 -4.41 -4.57
CA HIS A 9 -3.99 -5.25 -5.65
C HIS A 9 -4.15 -6.70 -5.20
N ALA A 10 -4.98 -7.47 -5.91
CA ALA A 10 -5.07 -8.91 -5.71
C ALA A 10 -3.87 -9.64 -6.33
N ASN A 11 -3.72 -10.93 -6.03
CA ASN A 11 -2.68 -11.75 -6.64
C ASN A 11 -2.80 -11.77 -8.17
N SER A 12 -1.65 -11.87 -8.86
CA SER A 12 -1.46 -12.07 -10.32
C SER A 12 -1.18 -10.83 -11.18
N PHE A 13 -1.75 -9.67 -10.88
CA PHE A 13 -1.58 -8.47 -11.72
C PHE A 13 -1.01 -7.29 -10.93
N PRO A 14 -0.07 -6.52 -11.51
CA PRO A 14 0.51 -5.37 -10.84
C PRO A 14 -0.52 -4.25 -10.64
N GLY A 15 -0.34 -3.41 -9.62
CA GLY A 15 -1.27 -2.33 -9.29
C GLY A 15 -1.56 -1.37 -10.46
N SER A 16 -0.58 -1.16 -11.35
CA SER A 16 -0.71 -0.33 -12.55
C SER A 16 -1.85 -0.73 -13.50
N VAL A 17 -2.26 -2.01 -13.54
CA VAL A 17 -3.39 -2.42 -14.42
C VAL A 17 -4.71 -1.76 -14.03
N TYR A 18 -4.83 -1.32 -12.77
CA TYR A 18 -6.01 -0.65 -12.24
C TYR A 18 -6.01 0.87 -12.51
N GLY A 19 -5.04 1.40 -13.27
CA GLY A 19 -4.82 2.84 -13.45
C GLY A 19 -6.05 3.66 -13.85
N LYS A 20 -6.96 3.12 -14.68
CA LYS A 20 -8.22 3.80 -15.03
C LYS A 20 -9.14 3.97 -13.82
N MET A 21 -9.30 2.93 -13.01
CA MET A 21 -10.10 2.96 -11.79
C MET A 21 -9.46 3.88 -10.75
N LEU A 22 -8.16 3.74 -10.54
CA LEU A 22 -7.40 4.54 -9.57
C LEU A 22 -7.39 6.03 -9.95
N GLY A 23 -7.32 6.35 -11.24
CA GLY A 23 -7.41 7.73 -11.73
C GLY A 23 -8.75 8.39 -11.37
N LYS A 24 -9.85 7.65 -11.44
CA LYS A 24 -11.17 8.13 -10.98
C LYS A 24 -11.23 8.28 -9.47
N LEU A 25 -10.66 7.34 -8.74
CA LEU A 25 -10.62 7.41 -7.28
C LEU A 25 -9.74 8.55 -6.74
N ALA A 26 -8.73 8.96 -7.51
CA ALA A 26 -7.83 10.06 -7.17
C ALA A 26 -8.47 11.45 -7.31
N GLU A 27 -9.69 11.55 -7.83
CA GLU A 27 -10.46 12.81 -7.88
C GLU A 27 -10.75 13.30 -6.45
N GLY A 28 -9.90 14.19 -5.92
CA GLY A 28 -10.03 14.76 -4.58
C GLY A 28 -9.33 14.01 -3.44
N ARG A 29 -8.70 12.86 -3.72
CA ARG A 29 -7.99 12.02 -2.74
C ARG A 29 -6.53 11.81 -3.13
N ASP A 30 -5.69 11.46 -2.17
CA ASP A 30 -4.30 11.03 -2.42
C ASP A 30 -4.28 9.50 -2.50
N VAL A 31 -4.33 8.96 -3.72
CA VAL A 31 -4.32 7.52 -3.96
C VAL A 31 -2.88 7.06 -4.19
N GLY A 32 -2.48 5.99 -3.50
CA GLY A 32 -1.21 5.30 -3.74
C GLY A 32 -1.39 3.79 -3.73
N TYR A 33 -0.44 3.09 -4.33
CA TYR A 33 -0.42 1.63 -4.42
C TYR A 33 1.03 1.16 -4.56
N LEU A 34 1.30 -0.07 -4.12
CA LEU A 34 2.47 -0.82 -4.54
C LEU A 34 2.17 -1.45 -5.90
N ASP A 35 3.09 -1.34 -6.86
CA ASP A 35 2.90 -1.94 -8.17
C ASP A 35 3.08 -3.46 -8.12
N THR A 36 4.06 -3.92 -7.35
CA THR A 36 4.29 -5.33 -7.02
C THR A 36 4.69 -5.46 -5.54
N ILE A 37 4.40 -6.60 -4.93
CA ILE A 37 4.69 -6.91 -3.51
C ILE A 37 5.47 -8.24 -3.44
N GLY A 38 6.46 -8.33 -2.54
CA GLY A 38 7.32 -9.51 -2.39
C GLY A 38 8.42 -9.62 -3.46
N HIS A 39 8.72 -8.53 -4.16
CA HIS A 39 9.81 -8.45 -5.15
C HIS A 39 11.08 -7.81 -4.59
N ASP A 40 10.99 -7.13 -3.45
CA ASP A 40 12.14 -6.61 -2.72
C ASP A 40 12.81 -7.76 -1.93
N PRO A 41 14.11 -8.02 -2.11
CA PRO A 41 14.84 -9.06 -1.38
C PRO A 41 14.77 -8.93 0.14
N ASP A 42 14.56 -7.72 0.68
CA ASP A 42 14.42 -7.47 2.11
C ASP A 42 13.07 -7.95 2.68
N TYR A 43 12.10 -8.26 1.82
CA TYR A 43 10.75 -8.70 2.17
C TYR A 43 10.38 -10.03 1.48
N PRO A 44 11.03 -11.15 1.85
CA PRO A 44 10.83 -12.42 1.17
C PRO A 44 9.44 -13.01 1.40
N VAL A 45 8.90 -13.67 0.38
CA VAL A 45 7.62 -14.40 0.50
C VAL A 45 7.82 -15.64 1.36
N THR A 46 7.16 -15.69 2.53
CA THR A 46 7.15 -16.84 3.43
C THR A 46 5.72 -17.24 3.80
N ASP A 47 5.59 -18.36 4.53
CA ASP A 47 4.30 -18.80 5.03
C ASP A 47 3.61 -17.70 5.86
N CYS A 48 2.30 -17.57 5.69
CA CYS A 48 1.46 -16.51 6.26
C CYS A 48 1.87 -15.05 5.96
N TRP A 49 2.81 -14.82 5.04
CA TRP A 49 3.20 -13.51 4.49
C TRP A 49 3.57 -12.38 5.48
N PRO A 50 4.23 -12.63 6.62
CA PRO A 50 4.58 -11.58 7.58
C PRO A 50 5.45 -10.47 6.98
N TYR A 51 6.40 -10.81 6.11
CA TYR A 51 7.27 -9.82 5.48
C TYR A 51 6.54 -8.94 4.45
N LEU A 52 5.48 -9.45 3.82
CA LEU A 52 4.68 -8.64 2.88
C LEU A 52 3.81 -7.61 3.62
N VAL A 53 3.37 -7.96 4.84
CA VAL A 53 2.75 -7.02 5.77
C VAL A 53 3.73 -5.91 6.12
N ASP A 54 4.97 -6.26 6.49
CA ASP A 54 6.01 -5.29 6.80
C ASP A 54 6.34 -4.39 5.61
N GLU A 55 6.47 -4.93 4.40
CA GLU A 55 6.69 -4.17 3.16
C GLU A 55 5.58 -3.13 2.95
N SER A 56 4.33 -3.55 3.13
CA SER A 56 3.15 -2.69 2.99
C SER A 56 3.14 -1.56 4.01
N ILE A 57 3.41 -1.88 5.29
CA ILE A 57 3.53 -0.90 6.36
C ILE A 57 4.66 0.09 6.06
N ARG A 58 5.83 -0.40 5.66
CA ARG A 58 7.00 0.44 5.37
C ARG A 58 6.74 1.38 4.20
N PHE A 59 6.07 0.91 3.16
CA PHE A 59 5.63 1.76 2.06
C PHE A 59 4.67 2.85 2.54
N MET A 60 3.63 2.48 3.28
CA MET A 60 2.63 3.43 3.78
C MET A 60 3.26 4.46 4.73
N GLU A 61 4.13 4.04 5.64
CA GLU A 61 4.85 4.94 6.55
C GLU A 61 5.76 5.90 5.79
N THR A 62 6.41 5.44 4.73
CA THR A 62 7.30 6.28 3.90
C THR A 62 6.49 7.26 3.05
N ARG A 63 5.43 6.79 2.37
CA ARG A 63 4.64 7.60 1.45
C ARG A 63 3.69 8.56 2.16
N TYR A 64 3.19 8.19 3.35
CA TYR A 64 2.18 8.95 4.07
C TYR A 64 2.69 9.63 5.36
N ARG A 65 3.99 9.54 5.68
CA ARG A 65 4.60 10.23 6.85
C ARG A 65 4.27 11.72 6.89
N GLY A 66 3.97 12.24 8.08
CA GLY A 66 3.61 13.66 8.31
C GLY A 66 2.12 13.97 8.21
N ARG A 67 1.29 12.98 7.85
CA ARG A 67 -0.18 13.00 8.00
C ARG A 67 -0.52 12.08 9.18
N SER A 68 -1.39 12.51 10.09
CA SER A 68 -1.55 12.06 11.50
C SER A 68 -1.85 10.57 11.80
N SER A 69 -1.44 9.60 10.97
CA SER A 69 -1.95 8.22 10.96
C SER A 69 -0.87 7.13 11.02
N ALA A 70 0.40 7.43 11.34
CA ALA A 70 1.42 6.38 11.52
C ALA A 70 1.02 5.33 12.59
N SER A 71 0.29 5.73 13.62
CA SER A 71 -0.30 4.80 14.61
C SER A 71 -1.49 3.99 14.08
N ALA A 72 -2.21 4.48 13.06
CA ALA A 72 -3.40 3.82 12.52
C ALA A 72 -3.02 2.69 11.54
N ILE A 73 -1.89 2.83 10.83
CA ILE A 73 -1.44 1.86 9.83
C ILE A 73 -1.18 0.49 10.47
N ARG A 74 -0.48 0.42 11.61
CA ARG A 74 -0.20 -0.86 12.28
C ARG A 74 -1.45 -1.49 12.89
N SER A 75 -2.40 -0.67 13.36
CA SER A 75 -3.67 -1.14 13.92
C SER A 75 -4.62 -1.74 12.88
N ALA A 76 -4.48 -1.39 11.59
CA ALA A 76 -5.36 -1.88 10.53
C ALA A 76 -4.93 -3.23 9.94
N VAL A 77 -3.72 -3.70 10.29
CA VAL A 77 -3.11 -4.93 9.74
C VAL A 77 -2.95 -6.03 10.81
N SER A 78 -3.43 -5.79 12.03
CA SER A 78 -3.51 -6.77 13.13
C SER A 78 -4.91 -7.35 13.24
#